data_AF-U2C7M8-F1
#
_entry.id   AF-U2C7M8-F1
#
_cell.length_a   1.000
_cell.length_b   1.000
_cell.length_c   1.000
_cell.angle_alpha   90.00
_cell.angle_beta   90.00
_cell.angle_gamma   90.00
#
_symmetry.space_group_name_H-M   'P 1'
#
loop_
_entity.id
_entity.type
_entity.pdbx_description
1 polymer ?
#
loop_
_entity_poly.entity_id
_entity_poly.type
_entity_poly.pdbx_seq_one_letter_code
_entity_poly.pdbx_strand_id
1 'polypeptide(L)'
;MKIGFQLLILIAVCFSCKDENIFDLSPSERSAKHISELRKELTDAPHGWCVTYFPRTDSLLFTNVNEQITQFEYRNKYGYGGHCFFMKFADNGTVETIADYDEQSGKNSRKSEFEVSQNTFTQLSFTTYNYLHSLVNDQFAASSDFLYTGKDSDGNLVFRTASYIEPAREYMVFTKLKSENSWAEDMYKAYANNLFFQEMKNPQLVIRKADRIYFRSDMQTRTIIDNRDENSKKRKKQEEYQRYHLFLFAKDPYAPNGWPKEVVGLGSGYVGTTDGLTFRPGIRYSKNYTFYDFRREGNRFVCELVKVFDPYSKTERWVSKHLAPGGEVTGVIAEIWDKSDN
;
A
#
# COMPACT_ATOMS: atom_id res chain seq x y z
N MET A 1 67.52 -11.44 29.71
CA MET A 1 66.55 -11.23 28.61
C MET A 1 65.07 -11.45 28.99
N LYS A 2 64.68 -11.54 30.29
CA LYS A 2 63.27 -11.81 30.68
C LYS A 2 62.49 -10.60 31.22
N ILE A 3 63.16 -9.52 31.63
CA ILE A 3 62.49 -8.33 32.21
C ILE A 3 62.09 -7.32 31.13
N GLY A 4 62.89 -7.16 30.07
CA GLY A 4 62.56 -6.26 28.95
C GLY A 4 61.36 -6.72 28.12
N PHE A 5 61.10 -8.04 28.04
CA PHE A 5 59.96 -8.58 27.30
C PHE A 5 58.65 -8.49 28.10
N GLN A 6 58.73 -8.53 29.44
CA GLN A 6 57.56 -8.32 30.31
C GLN A 6 57.12 -6.86 30.37
N LEU A 7 58.05 -5.90 30.28
CA LEU A 7 57.70 -4.47 30.21
C LEU A 7 57.04 -4.08 28.88
N LEU A 8 57.39 -4.76 27.78
CA LEU A 8 56.80 -4.51 26.45
C LEU A 8 55.37 -5.04 26.34
N ILE A 9 55.04 -6.12 27.03
CA ILE A 9 53.66 -6.65 27.11
C ILE A 9 52.77 -5.75 27.98
N LEU A 10 53.32 -5.12 29.03
CA LEU A 10 52.55 -4.20 29.88
C LEU A 10 52.20 -2.88 29.17
N ILE A 11 53.07 -2.39 28.28
CA ILE A 11 52.81 -1.16 27.50
C ILE A 11 51.82 -1.42 26.34
N ALA A 12 51.76 -2.65 25.81
CA ALA A 12 50.77 -3.03 24.79
C ALA A 12 49.34 -3.15 25.33
N VAL A 13 49.15 -3.36 26.65
CA VAL A 13 47.81 -3.42 27.28
C VAL A 13 47.24 -2.02 27.58
N CYS A 14 48.08 -0.97 27.62
CA CYS A 14 47.64 0.42 27.80
C CYS A 14 47.19 1.11 26.49
N PHE A 15 47.31 0.44 25.34
CA PHE A 15 46.64 0.84 24.09
C PHE A 15 45.33 0.07 23.87
N SER A 16 44.66 -0.33 24.96
CA SER A 16 43.24 -0.69 24.90
C SER A 16 42.47 0.51 24.36
N CYS A 17 41.88 0.32 23.18
CA CYS A 17 40.95 1.17 22.46
C CYS A 17 40.70 2.56 23.07
N LYS A 18 41.33 3.58 22.48
CA LYS A 18 40.69 4.89 22.49
C LYS A 18 39.39 4.73 21.70
N ASP A 19 38.27 4.61 22.42
CA ASP A 19 36.98 4.93 21.84
C ASP A 19 37.03 6.41 21.48
N GLU A 20 37.48 6.70 20.26
CA GLU A 20 36.99 7.89 19.59
C GLU A 20 35.48 7.74 19.61
N ASN A 21 34.76 8.68 20.24
CA ASN A 21 33.30 8.64 20.26
C ASN A 21 32.83 8.67 18.79
N ILE A 22 32.61 7.50 18.18
CA ILE A 22 32.13 7.35 16.80
C ILE A 22 30.74 7.99 16.66
N PHE A 23 30.05 8.23 17.78
CA PHE A 23 28.77 8.91 17.85
C PHE A 23 28.82 10.09 18.82
N ASP A 24 28.38 11.25 18.35
CA ASP A 24 28.30 12.49 19.14
C ASP A 24 27.22 12.45 20.24
N LEU A 25 26.31 11.48 20.18
CA LEU A 25 25.17 11.31 21.10
C LEU A 25 25.23 9.95 21.78
N SER A 26 24.84 9.89 23.05
CA SER A 26 24.62 8.64 23.77
C SER A 26 23.46 7.82 23.17
N PRO A 27 23.41 6.50 23.39
CA PRO A 27 22.28 5.66 22.95
C PRO A 27 20.91 6.20 23.39
N SER A 28 20.78 6.67 24.64
CA SER A 28 19.54 7.22 25.18
C SER A 28 19.13 8.52 24.47
N GLU A 29 20.09 9.41 24.19
CA GLU A 29 19.81 10.65 23.47
C GLU A 29 19.38 10.39 22.02
N ARG A 30 19.99 9.40 21.35
CA ARG A 30 19.55 8.98 20.01
C ARG A 30 18.13 8.41 20.03
N SER A 31 17.81 7.58 21.00
CA SER A 31 16.45 7.03 21.16
C SER A 31 15.43 8.14 21.39
N ALA A 32 15.70 9.08 22.31
CA ALA A 32 14.84 10.22 22.57
C ALA A 32 14.67 11.10 21.32
N LYS A 33 15.75 11.31 20.56
CA LYS A 33 15.73 12.05 19.31
C LYS A 33 14.79 11.40 18.29
N HIS A 34 14.94 10.10 18.01
CA HIS A 34 14.08 9.40 17.05
C HIS A 34 12.59 9.41 17.44
N ILE A 35 12.29 9.22 18.72
CA ILE A 35 10.92 9.36 19.25
C ILE A 35 10.39 10.77 18.97
N SER A 36 11.15 11.79 19.33
CA SER A 36 10.74 13.19 19.16
C SER A 36 10.57 13.57 17.69
N GLU A 37 11.43 13.10 16.80
CA GLU A 37 11.37 13.38 15.36
C GLU A 37 10.13 12.77 14.73
N LEU A 38 9.81 11.50 15.02
CA LEU A 38 8.62 10.87 14.48
C LEU A 38 7.34 11.46 15.08
N ARG A 39 7.30 11.73 16.40
CA ARG A 39 6.14 12.40 17.02
C ARG A 39 5.89 13.75 16.39
N LYS A 40 6.94 14.56 16.24
CA LYS A 40 6.87 15.88 15.62
C LYS A 40 6.36 15.77 14.19
N GLU A 41 6.92 14.87 13.38
CA GLU A 41 6.46 14.69 12.01
C GLU A 41 4.97 14.35 11.95
N LEU A 42 4.49 13.43 12.81
CA LEU A 42 3.08 13.04 12.90
C LEU A 42 2.16 14.21 13.29
N THR A 43 2.56 15.05 14.25
CA THR A 43 1.73 16.17 14.76
C THR A 43 1.85 17.45 13.93
N ASP A 44 2.96 17.64 13.20
CA ASP A 44 3.20 18.78 12.31
C ASP A 44 2.38 18.74 11.00
N ALA A 45 1.54 17.73 10.80
CA ALA A 45 0.63 17.65 9.65
C ALA A 45 -0.70 18.39 9.94
N PRO A 46 -0.87 19.67 9.55
CA PRO A 46 -1.99 20.52 10.00
C PRO A 46 -3.37 19.97 9.61
N HIS A 47 -3.43 19.33 8.44
CA HIS A 47 -4.65 18.72 7.89
C HIS A 47 -4.74 17.22 8.18
N GLY A 48 -3.76 16.66 8.89
CA GLY A 48 -3.62 15.23 9.14
C GLY A 48 -3.06 14.44 7.96
N TRP A 49 -3.28 13.13 8.03
CA TRP A 49 -2.70 12.13 7.15
C TRP A 49 -3.79 11.30 6.47
N CYS A 50 -3.61 11.02 5.18
CA CYS A 50 -4.24 9.89 4.50
C CYS A 50 -3.37 8.66 4.72
N VAL A 51 -3.89 7.68 5.45
CA VAL A 51 -3.21 6.45 5.80
C VAL A 51 -3.84 5.31 5.02
N THR A 52 -3.08 4.76 4.07
CA THR A 52 -3.48 3.52 3.37
C THR A 52 -2.77 2.34 4.00
N TYR A 53 -3.52 1.33 4.42
CA TYR A 53 -2.98 0.13 5.06
C TYR A 53 -3.47 -1.14 4.37
N PHE A 54 -2.52 -1.92 3.86
CA PHE A 54 -2.68 -3.22 3.23
C PHE A 54 -2.04 -4.27 4.16
N PRO A 55 -2.79 -4.88 5.09
CA PRO A 55 -2.22 -5.70 6.15
C PRO A 55 -1.75 -7.09 5.69
N ARG A 56 -2.24 -7.55 4.52
CA ARG A 56 -1.93 -8.88 4.00
C ARG A 56 -2.00 -8.91 2.48
N THR A 57 -1.06 -8.24 1.83
CA THR A 57 -1.01 -8.18 0.36
C THR A 57 0.35 -8.67 -0.12
N ASP A 58 0.37 -9.82 -0.79
CA ASP A 58 1.62 -10.44 -1.26
C ASP A 58 2.00 -9.90 -2.64
N SER A 59 3.18 -9.27 -2.71
CA SER A 59 3.71 -8.70 -3.95
C SER A 59 4.13 -9.66 -5.04
N LEU A 60 4.17 -10.95 -4.75
CA LEU A 60 4.49 -11.97 -5.74
C LEU A 60 3.25 -12.47 -6.46
N LEU A 61 2.05 -12.29 -5.90
CA LEU A 61 0.81 -12.76 -6.49
C LEU A 61 0.43 -11.98 -7.75
N PHE A 62 0.26 -12.69 -8.87
CA PHE A 62 -0.26 -12.16 -10.13
C PHE A 62 0.51 -10.94 -10.68
N THR A 63 1.84 -10.97 -10.55
CA THR A 63 2.74 -9.90 -11.01
C THR A 63 3.56 -10.26 -12.25
N ASN A 64 3.38 -11.47 -12.78
CA ASN A 64 4.00 -11.93 -14.02
C ASN A 64 2.94 -12.18 -15.08
N VAL A 65 2.90 -11.32 -16.10
CA VAL A 65 1.95 -11.41 -17.23
C VAL A 65 2.07 -12.70 -18.06
N ASN A 66 3.13 -13.48 -17.86
CA ASN A 66 3.35 -14.74 -18.55
C ASN A 66 3.12 -15.97 -17.67
N GLU A 67 2.85 -15.79 -16.38
CA GLU A 67 2.56 -16.89 -15.47
C GLU A 67 1.14 -17.42 -15.74
N GLN A 68 1.06 -18.73 -15.97
CA GLN A 68 -0.21 -19.39 -16.22
C GLN A 68 -1.03 -19.47 -14.92
N ILE A 69 -2.29 -19.08 -15.00
CA ILE A 69 -3.25 -19.11 -13.91
C ILE A 69 -4.24 -20.24 -14.17
N THR A 70 -4.32 -21.19 -13.24
CA THR A 70 -5.28 -22.28 -13.34
C THR A 70 -6.65 -21.88 -12.77
N GLN A 71 -7.71 -22.52 -13.25
CA GLN A 71 -9.12 -22.19 -12.95
C GLN A 71 -9.46 -22.11 -11.45
N PHE A 72 -8.83 -22.95 -10.63
CA PHE A 72 -9.17 -23.09 -9.21
C PHE A 72 -8.17 -22.41 -8.27
N GLU A 73 -6.97 -22.10 -8.74
CA GLU A 73 -5.92 -21.57 -7.87
C GLU A 73 -6.17 -20.13 -7.44
N TYR A 74 -6.77 -19.29 -8.29
CA TYR A 74 -6.80 -17.86 -8.00
C TYR A 74 -7.77 -17.48 -6.86
N ARG A 75 -8.89 -18.18 -6.71
CA ARG A 75 -9.97 -17.77 -5.80
C ARG A 75 -9.62 -17.87 -4.31
N ASN A 76 -8.72 -18.78 -3.94
CA ASN A 76 -8.32 -19.02 -2.55
C ASN A 76 -6.90 -18.52 -2.24
N LYS A 77 -6.14 -18.07 -3.25
CA LYS A 77 -4.77 -17.56 -3.09
C LYS A 77 -4.70 -16.05 -2.91
N TYR A 78 -5.82 -15.34 -2.97
CA TYR A 78 -5.83 -13.88 -2.83
C TYR A 78 -5.34 -13.41 -1.47
N GLY A 79 -4.53 -12.37 -1.49
CA GLY A 79 -4.34 -11.53 -0.31
C GLY A 79 -5.57 -10.65 -0.04
N TYR A 80 -5.45 -9.81 0.97
CA TYR A 80 -6.37 -8.74 1.28
C TYR A 80 -5.80 -7.40 0.78
N GLY A 81 -6.70 -6.56 0.30
CA GLY A 81 -6.41 -5.22 -0.19
C GLY A 81 -6.26 -4.21 0.94
N GLY A 82 -6.48 -2.95 0.59
CA GLY A 82 -6.18 -1.83 1.46
C GLY A 82 -7.42 -1.20 2.08
N HIS A 83 -7.17 -0.50 3.19
CA HIS A 83 -8.13 0.34 3.89
C HIS A 83 -7.57 1.74 4.02
N CYS A 84 -8.46 2.74 3.97
CA CYS A 84 -8.09 4.14 4.04
C CYS A 84 -8.60 4.76 5.34
N PHE A 85 -7.71 5.44 6.04
CA PHE A 85 -8.01 6.18 7.26
C PHE A 85 -7.52 7.60 7.12
N PHE A 86 -8.29 8.58 7.58
CA PHE A 86 -7.75 9.90 7.82
C PHE A 86 -7.43 10.02 9.30
N MET A 87 -6.21 10.45 9.62
CA MET A 87 -5.67 10.49 10.98
C MET A 87 -5.05 11.85 11.30
N LYS A 88 -5.40 12.43 12.45
CA LYS A 88 -4.86 13.71 12.93
C LYS A 88 -4.33 13.49 14.33
N PHE A 89 -3.01 13.58 14.45
CA PHE A 89 -2.30 13.37 15.71
C PHE A 89 -2.19 14.70 16.46
N ALA A 90 -2.34 14.63 17.77
CA ALA A 90 -2.20 15.77 18.67
C ALA A 90 -1.05 15.53 19.66
N ASP A 91 -0.42 16.62 20.11
CA ASP A 91 0.76 16.55 20.99
C ASP A 91 0.48 15.86 22.33
N ASN A 92 -0.77 15.88 22.79
CA ASN A 92 -1.23 15.20 23.99
C ASN A 92 -1.33 13.66 23.86
N GLY A 93 -0.86 13.07 22.75
CA GLY A 93 -0.88 11.63 22.55
C GLY A 93 -2.23 11.07 22.07
N THR A 94 -3.14 11.94 21.61
CA THR A 94 -4.42 11.51 21.04
C THR A 94 -4.41 11.59 19.51
N VAL A 95 -5.20 10.74 18.87
CA VAL A 95 -5.39 10.72 17.42
C VAL A 95 -6.88 10.64 17.10
N GLU A 96 -7.34 11.53 16.24
CA GLU A 96 -8.68 11.49 15.67
C GLU A 96 -8.65 10.70 14.36
N THR A 97 -9.62 9.81 14.15
CA THR A 97 -9.65 8.91 13.00
C THR A 97 -11.04 8.78 12.41
N ILE A 98 -11.15 8.88 11.08
CA ILE A 98 -12.29 8.40 10.27
C ILE A 98 -11.80 7.34 9.27
N ALA A 99 -12.71 6.52 8.75
CA ALA A 99 -12.38 5.38 7.90
C ALA A 99 -13.30 5.25 6.67
N ASP A 100 -12.88 4.44 5.71
CA ASP A 100 -13.57 4.18 4.44
C ASP A 100 -14.46 2.92 4.45
N TYR A 101 -14.94 2.49 5.61
CA TYR A 101 -15.72 1.26 5.73
C TYR A 101 -17.16 1.43 5.24
N ASP A 102 -17.76 2.55 5.62
CA ASP A 102 -19.11 2.96 5.26
C ASP A 102 -19.25 4.48 5.43
N GLU A 103 -20.39 5.03 4.99
CA GLU A 103 -20.67 6.47 5.09
C GLU A 103 -20.64 7.01 6.52
N GLN A 104 -20.98 6.19 7.54
CA GLN A 104 -20.98 6.62 8.93
C GLN A 104 -19.55 6.72 9.46
N SER A 105 -18.71 5.72 9.18
CA SER A 105 -17.29 5.72 9.55
C SER A 105 -16.50 6.85 8.90
N GLY A 106 -16.94 7.34 7.74
CA GLY A 106 -16.35 8.50 7.07
C GLY A 106 -16.76 9.85 7.66
N LYS A 107 -17.79 9.89 8.52
CA LYS A 107 -18.30 11.12 9.16
C LYS A 107 -18.03 11.14 10.67
N ASN A 108 -18.07 9.98 11.31
CA ASN A 108 -17.95 9.83 12.75
C ASN A 108 -16.49 9.68 13.17
N SER A 109 -15.87 10.80 13.55
CA SER A 109 -14.51 10.76 14.11
C SER A 109 -14.46 9.96 15.41
N ARG A 110 -13.49 9.05 15.51
CA ARG A 110 -13.13 8.35 16.74
C ARG A 110 -11.82 8.90 17.27
N LYS A 111 -11.83 9.31 18.54
CA LYS A 111 -10.62 9.70 19.25
C LYS A 111 -10.04 8.49 19.98
N SER A 112 -8.77 8.21 19.74
CA SER A 112 -8.00 7.18 20.43
C SER A 112 -6.64 7.75 20.88
N GLU A 113 -5.81 6.89 21.46
CA GLU A 113 -4.48 7.22 21.97
C GLU A 113 -3.41 6.55 21.11
N PHE A 114 -2.26 7.20 21.02
CA PHE A 114 -1.09 6.68 20.33
C PHE A 114 0.18 6.93 21.14
N GLU A 115 1.13 6.01 21.00
CA GLU A 115 2.45 6.12 21.57
C GLU A 115 3.51 6.01 20.47
N VAL A 116 4.60 6.76 20.63
CA VAL A 116 5.82 6.54 19.86
C VAL A 116 6.90 6.15 20.84
N SER A 117 7.46 4.96 20.65
CA SER A 117 8.51 4.40 21.48
C SER A 117 9.72 4.00 20.64
N GLN A 118 10.85 3.76 21.30
CA GLN A 118 12.06 3.26 20.66
C GLN A 118 12.49 1.97 21.34
N ASN A 119 12.43 0.87 20.59
CA ASN A 119 13.10 -0.39 20.92
C ASN A 119 14.24 -0.58 19.91
N THR A 120 14.29 -1.73 19.23
CA THR A 120 15.16 -1.92 18.07
C THR A 120 14.84 -0.95 16.94
N PHE A 121 13.56 -0.59 16.78
CA PHE A 121 13.07 0.40 15.81
C PHE A 121 12.23 1.46 16.52
N THR A 122 12.11 2.62 15.89
CA THR A 122 11.09 3.60 16.27
C THR A 122 9.73 3.03 15.91
N GLN A 123 8.83 2.93 16.87
CA GLN A 123 7.55 2.26 16.74
C GLN A 123 6.41 3.23 17.02
N LEU A 124 5.39 3.23 16.17
CA LEU A 124 4.09 3.85 16.40
C LEU A 124 3.11 2.76 16.86
N SER A 125 2.47 2.97 18.01
CA SER A 125 1.48 2.06 18.57
C SER A 125 0.17 2.79 18.79
N PHE A 126 -0.96 2.18 18.39
CA PHE A 126 -2.28 2.65 18.79
C PHE A 126 -2.69 1.89 20.06
N THR A 127 -2.74 2.60 21.18
CA THR A 127 -2.88 1.98 22.52
C THR A 127 -4.34 1.83 22.97
N THR A 128 -5.27 2.55 22.32
CA THR A 128 -6.71 2.39 22.54
C THR A 128 -7.45 2.18 21.22
N TYR A 129 -8.63 1.58 21.31
CA TYR A 129 -9.39 1.11 20.16
C TYR A 129 -9.79 2.23 19.19
N ASN A 130 -9.59 1.99 17.89
CA ASN A 130 -9.99 2.86 16.79
C ASN A 130 -10.44 2.02 15.57
N TYR A 131 -10.71 2.65 14.42
CA TYR A 131 -11.16 1.94 13.22
C TYR A 131 -10.13 0.93 12.68
N LEU A 132 -8.83 1.17 12.82
CA LEU A 132 -7.78 0.26 12.34
C LEU A 132 -7.84 -1.09 13.08
N HIS A 133 -8.21 -1.09 14.36
CA HIS A 133 -8.31 -2.30 15.17
C HIS A 133 -9.33 -3.31 14.67
N SER A 134 -10.32 -2.92 13.84
CA SER A 134 -11.24 -3.89 13.22
C SER A 134 -10.55 -4.84 12.24
N LEU A 135 -9.34 -4.49 11.78
CA LEU A 135 -8.51 -5.34 10.92
C LEU A 135 -7.65 -6.33 11.72
N VAL A 136 -7.57 -6.20 13.04
CA VAL A 136 -6.76 -7.09 13.89
C VAL A 136 -7.56 -8.37 14.17
N ASN A 137 -7.52 -9.28 13.19
CA ASN A 137 -8.20 -10.57 13.22
C ASN A 137 -7.49 -11.57 12.28
N ASP A 138 -7.88 -12.85 12.33
CA ASP A 138 -7.23 -13.93 11.57
C ASP A 138 -7.28 -13.75 10.03
N GLN A 139 -8.24 -12.99 9.53
CA GLN A 139 -8.42 -12.80 8.08
C GLN A 139 -7.39 -11.80 7.56
N PHE A 140 -7.41 -10.58 8.10
CA PHE A 140 -6.51 -9.49 7.70
C PHE A 140 -5.12 -9.59 8.32
N ALA A 141 -4.97 -10.23 9.48
CA ALA A 141 -3.72 -10.33 10.22
C ALA A 141 -3.03 -8.97 10.48
N ALA A 142 -3.83 -7.91 10.65
CA ALA A 142 -3.29 -6.59 10.91
C ALA A 142 -2.67 -6.48 12.32
N SER A 143 -1.73 -5.56 12.48
CA SER A 143 -1.15 -5.12 13.76
C SER A 143 -1.76 -3.80 14.27
N SER A 144 -1.60 -3.51 15.56
CA SER A 144 -1.72 -2.18 16.17
C SER A 144 -0.38 -1.48 16.40
N ASP A 145 0.73 -2.20 16.18
CA ASP A 145 2.11 -1.77 16.36
C ASP A 145 2.85 -1.73 15.02
N PHE A 146 3.46 -0.60 14.73
CA PHE A 146 4.02 -0.27 13.43
C PHE A 146 5.45 0.26 13.56
N LEU A 147 6.40 -0.43 12.94
CA LEU A 147 7.80 -0.06 12.89
C LEU A 147 8.00 0.97 11.78
N TYR A 148 8.52 2.14 12.13
CA TYR A 148 8.85 3.20 11.19
C TYR A 148 10.06 2.82 10.35
N THR A 149 9.93 2.88 9.03
CA THR A 149 10.99 2.50 8.08
C THR A 149 11.68 3.68 7.42
N GLY A 150 11.10 4.88 7.53
CA GLY A 150 11.60 6.10 6.90
C GLY A 150 10.56 6.80 6.05
N LYS A 151 11.04 7.69 5.18
CA LYS A 151 10.24 8.35 4.15
C LYS A 151 10.48 7.70 2.79
N ASP A 152 9.42 7.56 2.00
CA ASP A 152 9.60 7.23 0.59
C ASP A 152 10.14 8.44 -0.19
N SER A 153 10.41 8.23 -1.48
CA SER A 153 10.93 9.26 -2.38
C SER A 153 9.99 10.45 -2.59
N ASP A 154 8.72 10.33 -2.20
CA ASP A 154 7.72 11.38 -2.29
C ASP A 154 7.48 12.04 -0.92
N GLY A 155 8.24 11.65 0.11
CA GLY A 155 8.22 12.19 1.45
C GLY A 155 7.16 11.58 2.38
N ASN A 156 6.46 10.53 1.94
CA ASN A 156 5.43 9.86 2.74
C ASN A 156 6.08 8.97 3.81
N LEU A 157 5.46 8.86 4.99
CA LEU A 157 5.98 7.96 6.01
C LEU A 157 5.60 6.52 5.66
N VAL A 158 6.58 5.63 5.74
CA VAL A 158 6.39 4.21 5.47
C VAL A 158 6.58 3.42 6.74
N PHE A 159 5.64 2.55 7.03
CA PHE A 159 5.66 1.64 8.17
C PHE A 159 5.51 0.19 7.72
N ARG A 160 5.98 -0.70 8.59
CA ARG A 160 5.79 -2.15 8.51
C ARG A 160 5.40 -2.69 9.87
N THR A 161 4.95 -3.93 9.94
CA THR A 161 4.74 -4.66 11.19
C THR A 161 5.91 -5.62 11.43
N ALA A 162 5.84 -6.33 12.57
CA ALA A 162 6.71 -7.46 12.85
C ALA A 162 6.12 -8.80 12.37
N SER A 163 4.93 -8.78 11.76
CA SER A 163 4.17 -9.99 11.40
C SER A 163 4.78 -10.77 10.25
N TYR A 164 5.58 -10.12 9.39
CA TYR A 164 6.18 -10.74 8.22
C TYR A 164 7.71 -10.64 8.26
N ILE A 165 8.36 -11.79 8.05
CA ILE A 165 9.81 -11.85 7.84
C ILE A 165 10.12 -11.50 6.39
N GLU A 166 9.30 -12.01 5.47
CA GLU A 166 9.40 -11.72 4.04
C GLU A 166 9.02 -10.27 3.75
N PRO A 167 9.77 -9.57 2.89
CA PRO A 167 9.40 -8.23 2.46
C PRO A 167 8.12 -8.27 1.64
N ALA A 168 7.48 -7.10 1.52
CA ALA A 168 6.44 -6.85 0.51
C ALA A 168 5.18 -7.72 0.68
N ARG A 169 4.86 -8.08 1.94
CA ARG A 169 3.66 -8.78 2.40
C ARG A 169 2.58 -7.85 2.97
N GLU A 170 2.95 -6.59 3.20
CA GLU A 170 2.10 -5.55 3.76
C GLU A 170 2.61 -4.17 3.33
N TYR A 171 1.75 -3.16 3.42
CA TYR A 171 2.11 -1.77 3.15
C TYR A 171 1.30 -0.85 4.05
N MET A 172 1.97 0.04 4.79
CA MET A 172 1.31 1.13 5.48
C MET A 172 2.02 2.44 5.12
N VAL A 173 1.31 3.34 4.46
CA VAL A 173 1.85 4.60 3.95
C VAL A 173 1.00 5.75 4.44
N PHE A 174 1.66 6.75 5.02
CA PHE A 174 1.03 7.98 5.47
C PHE A 174 1.40 9.10 4.50
N THR A 175 0.39 9.57 3.78
CA THR A 175 0.49 10.70 2.85
C THR A 175 -0.10 11.94 3.50
N LYS A 176 0.61 13.06 3.54
CA LYS A 176 0.08 14.31 4.12
C LYS A 176 -1.14 14.77 3.33
N LEU A 177 -2.22 15.13 4.05
CA LEU A 177 -3.37 15.76 3.42
C LEU A 177 -3.01 17.19 3.01
N LYS A 178 -3.31 17.55 1.76
CA LYS A 178 -2.85 18.81 1.12
C LYS A 178 -3.72 20.03 1.42
N SER A 179 -4.95 19.85 1.91
CA SER A 179 -5.92 20.94 2.07
C SER A 179 -6.90 20.70 3.22
N GLU A 180 -7.51 21.79 3.69
CA GLU A 180 -8.62 21.82 4.68
C GLU A 180 -10.00 21.43 4.13
N ASN A 181 -10.09 20.74 2.99
CA ASN A 181 -11.39 20.15 2.64
C ASN A 181 -11.92 19.36 3.84
N SER A 182 -13.24 19.37 4.03
CA SER A 182 -13.83 18.61 5.13
C SER A 182 -13.36 17.15 5.00
N TRP A 183 -12.70 16.64 6.04
CA TRP A 183 -12.29 15.24 6.16
C TRP A 183 -13.39 14.28 5.70
N ALA A 184 -14.65 14.60 6.02
CA ALA A 184 -15.81 13.83 5.62
C ALA A 184 -16.06 13.83 4.11
N GLU A 185 -15.84 14.96 3.42
CA GLU A 185 -16.01 15.06 1.96
C GLU A 185 -14.92 14.28 1.22
N ASP A 186 -13.66 14.44 1.61
CA ASP A 186 -12.55 13.75 0.96
C ASP A 186 -12.54 12.25 1.28
N MET A 187 -12.98 11.86 2.48
CA MET A 187 -13.21 10.45 2.82
C MET A 187 -14.42 9.90 2.06
N TYR A 188 -15.49 10.68 1.87
CA TYR A 188 -16.61 10.26 1.03
C TYR A 188 -16.17 10.00 -0.41
N LYS A 189 -15.27 10.81 -0.98
CA LYS A 189 -14.70 10.54 -2.32
C LYS A 189 -13.91 9.22 -2.35
N ALA A 190 -13.08 8.96 -1.33
CA ALA A 190 -12.35 7.68 -1.20
C ALA A 190 -13.31 6.48 -1.13
N TYR A 191 -14.32 6.57 -0.26
CA TYR A 191 -15.39 5.57 -0.15
C TYR A 191 -16.15 5.39 -1.48
N ALA A 192 -16.54 6.48 -2.15
CA ALA A 192 -17.29 6.44 -3.40
C ALA A 192 -16.48 5.82 -4.55
N ASN A 193 -15.15 6.00 -4.57
CA ASN A 193 -14.28 5.37 -5.55
C ASN A 193 -14.14 3.86 -5.32
N ASN A 194 -14.04 3.43 -4.05
CA ASN A 194 -14.12 2.01 -3.69
C ASN A 194 -15.44 1.40 -4.15
N LEU A 195 -16.57 2.03 -3.77
CA LEU A 195 -17.90 1.56 -4.10
C LEU A 195 -18.11 1.48 -5.61
N PHE A 196 -17.76 2.54 -6.33
CA PHE A 196 -17.86 2.57 -7.79
C PHE A 196 -17.08 1.43 -8.44
N PHE A 197 -15.84 1.17 -7.99
CA PHE A 197 -15.10 0.03 -8.49
C PHE A 197 -15.79 -1.29 -8.12
N GLN A 198 -16.24 -1.49 -6.88
CA GLN A 198 -16.94 -2.69 -6.40
C GLN A 198 -18.29 -2.95 -7.11
N GLU A 199 -18.91 -1.93 -7.68
CA GLU A 199 -20.18 -2.05 -8.41
C GLU A 199 -20.00 -2.40 -9.89
N MET A 200 -18.78 -2.25 -10.46
CA MET A 200 -18.51 -2.69 -11.83
C MET A 200 -18.87 -4.17 -12.03
N LYS A 201 -19.65 -4.49 -13.06
CA LYS A 201 -20.08 -5.88 -13.31
C LYS A 201 -18.99 -6.72 -13.97
N ASN A 202 -18.18 -6.08 -14.81
CA ASN A 202 -17.12 -6.70 -15.57
C ASN A 202 -15.93 -5.75 -15.73
N PRO A 203 -15.23 -5.40 -14.63
CA PRO A 203 -14.05 -4.56 -14.71
C PRO A 203 -12.97 -5.21 -15.59
N GLN A 204 -12.47 -4.45 -16.56
CA GLN A 204 -11.42 -4.86 -17.49
C GLN A 204 -10.27 -3.85 -17.45
N LEU A 205 -9.06 -4.33 -17.70
CA LEU A 205 -7.81 -3.57 -17.73
C LEU A 205 -7.23 -3.58 -19.14
N VAL A 206 -6.74 -2.43 -19.60
CA VAL A 206 -5.91 -2.31 -20.80
C VAL A 206 -4.66 -1.55 -20.43
N ILE A 207 -3.51 -2.05 -20.88
CA ILE A 207 -2.21 -1.39 -20.79
C ILE A 207 -1.74 -1.13 -22.21
N ARG A 208 -1.46 0.13 -22.54
CA ARG A 208 -1.04 0.54 -23.88
C ARG A 208 0.07 1.58 -23.84
N LYS A 209 0.81 1.69 -24.94
CA LYS A 209 1.67 2.84 -25.23
C LYS A 209 1.38 3.31 -26.64
N ALA A 210 0.89 4.54 -26.76
CA ALA A 210 0.26 5.03 -27.99
C ALA A 210 -0.80 4.01 -28.48
N ASP A 211 -0.65 3.50 -29.70
CA ASP A 211 -1.58 2.54 -30.32
C ASP A 211 -1.28 1.07 -29.99
N ARG A 212 -0.13 0.78 -29.37
CA ARG A 212 0.27 -0.60 -29.05
C ARG A 212 -0.36 -1.03 -27.73
N ILE A 213 -1.15 -2.11 -27.77
CA ILE A 213 -1.67 -2.80 -26.58
C ILE A 213 -0.62 -3.81 -26.09
N TYR A 214 -0.25 -3.71 -24.83
CA TYR A 214 0.65 -4.65 -24.14
C TYR A 214 -0.10 -5.72 -23.36
N PHE A 215 -1.25 -5.35 -22.80
CA PHE A 215 -2.13 -6.24 -22.06
C PHE A 215 -3.57 -5.74 -22.22
N ARG A 216 -4.51 -6.67 -22.41
CA ARG A 216 -5.94 -6.39 -22.37
C ARG A 216 -6.63 -7.59 -21.78
N SER A 217 -7.23 -7.45 -20.61
CA SER A 217 -8.07 -8.50 -20.07
C SER A 217 -9.34 -8.65 -20.91
N ASP A 218 -9.87 -9.86 -20.93
CA ASP A 218 -11.06 -10.21 -21.70
C ASP A 218 -12.02 -11.18 -20.99
N MET A 219 -11.63 -11.70 -19.83
CA MET A 219 -12.44 -12.62 -19.04
C MET A 219 -13.19 -11.89 -17.93
N GLN A 220 -14.44 -12.29 -17.70
CA GLN A 220 -15.21 -11.85 -16.53
C GLN A 220 -14.75 -12.59 -15.28
N THR A 221 -14.24 -11.86 -14.30
CA THR A 221 -13.68 -12.44 -13.06
C THR A 221 -14.59 -12.29 -11.85
N ARG A 222 -15.49 -11.30 -11.86
CA ARG A 222 -16.43 -11.07 -10.77
C ARG A 222 -17.56 -12.07 -10.74
N THR A 223 -18.03 -12.36 -9.53
CA THR A 223 -19.19 -13.23 -9.34
C THR A 223 -20.46 -12.59 -9.91
N ILE A 224 -21.09 -13.27 -10.87
CA ILE A 224 -22.45 -12.95 -11.31
C ILE A 224 -23.41 -13.29 -10.16
N ILE A 225 -24.17 -12.31 -9.69
CA ILE A 225 -25.14 -12.47 -8.62
C ILE A 225 -26.42 -13.11 -9.18
N ASP A 226 -26.84 -14.24 -8.62
CA ASP A 226 -28.21 -14.72 -8.73
C ASP A 226 -28.90 -14.45 -7.40
N ASN A 227 -29.97 -13.65 -7.39
CA ASN A 227 -30.71 -13.29 -6.19
C ASN A 227 -31.32 -14.51 -5.47
N ARG A 228 -31.42 -15.66 -6.15
CA ARG A 228 -31.88 -16.94 -5.61
C ARG A 228 -30.73 -17.82 -5.11
N ASP A 229 -29.48 -17.50 -5.41
CA ASP A 229 -28.28 -18.22 -4.94
C ASP A 229 -27.57 -17.46 -3.82
N GLU A 230 -27.77 -17.89 -2.58
CA GLU A 230 -27.08 -17.35 -1.41
C GLU A 230 -25.55 -17.48 -1.49
N ASN A 231 -25.02 -18.47 -2.22
CA ASN A 231 -23.57 -18.60 -2.39
C ASN A 231 -22.99 -17.52 -3.30
N SER A 232 -23.74 -17.06 -4.32
CA SER A 232 -23.32 -15.93 -5.16
C SER A 232 -23.23 -14.63 -4.36
N LYS A 233 -24.19 -14.38 -3.45
CA LYS A 233 -24.19 -13.22 -2.54
C LYS A 233 -23.02 -13.26 -1.57
N LYS A 234 -22.75 -14.44 -0.97
CA LYS A 234 -21.60 -14.64 -0.07
C LYS A 234 -20.27 -14.39 -0.79
N ARG A 235 -20.12 -14.90 -2.01
CA ARG A 235 -18.91 -14.68 -2.82
C ARG A 235 -18.71 -13.21 -3.17
N LYS A 236 -19.76 -12.49 -3.58
CA LYS A 236 -19.67 -11.04 -3.82
C LYS A 236 -19.22 -10.30 -2.56
N LYS A 237 -19.84 -10.58 -1.41
CA LYS A 237 -19.46 -9.97 -0.13
C LYS A 237 -18.00 -10.27 0.23
N GLN A 238 -17.52 -11.47 -0.05
CA GLN A 238 -16.12 -11.86 0.15
C GLN A 238 -15.18 -11.06 -0.78
N GLU A 239 -15.51 -10.88 -2.06
CA GLU A 239 -14.74 -10.08 -3.01
C GLU A 239 -14.63 -8.61 -2.54
N GLU A 240 -15.76 -8.02 -2.11
CA GLU A 240 -15.82 -6.65 -1.56
C GLU A 240 -15.00 -6.50 -0.28
N TYR A 241 -15.05 -7.50 0.60
CA TYR A 241 -14.29 -7.54 1.84
C TYR A 241 -12.78 -7.72 1.60
N GLN A 242 -12.41 -8.57 0.64
CA GLN A 242 -11.02 -8.83 0.30
C GLN A 242 -10.36 -7.65 -0.40
N ARG A 243 -11.09 -6.81 -1.14
CA ARG A 243 -10.54 -5.66 -1.89
C ARG A 243 -9.32 -6.01 -2.75
N TYR A 244 -9.36 -7.18 -3.37
CA TYR A 244 -8.35 -7.66 -4.30
C TYR A 244 -8.99 -7.91 -5.65
N HIS A 245 -8.34 -7.51 -6.73
CA HIS A 245 -8.87 -7.76 -8.08
C HIS A 245 -7.81 -8.33 -9.01
N LEU A 246 -8.25 -9.28 -9.84
CA LEU A 246 -7.45 -9.97 -10.85
C LEU A 246 -8.07 -9.74 -12.22
N PHE A 247 -7.27 -9.20 -13.14
CA PHE A 247 -7.61 -8.98 -14.53
C PHE A 247 -7.04 -10.14 -15.36
N LEU A 248 -7.91 -10.96 -15.94
CA LEU A 248 -7.54 -12.18 -16.65
C LEU A 248 -7.61 -12.02 -18.17
N PHE A 249 -6.64 -12.63 -18.85
CA PHE A 249 -6.56 -12.70 -20.32
C PHE A 249 -6.43 -14.17 -20.76
N ALA A 250 -7.32 -14.58 -21.66
CA ALA A 250 -7.26 -15.90 -22.31
C ALA A 250 -6.28 -15.86 -23.49
N LYS A 251 -5.04 -16.35 -23.29
CA LYS A 251 -4.05 -16.49 -24.37
C LYS A 251 -4.49 -17.51 -25.42
N ASP A 252 -5.04 -18.64 -24.96
CA ASP A 252 -5.66 -19.65 -25.81
C ASP A 252 -7.14 -19.79 -25.40
N PRO A 253 -8.07 -19.17 -26.14
CA PRO A 253 -9.48 -19.16 -25.80
C PRO A 253 -10.17 -20.51 -26.05
N TYR A 254 -9.49 -21.50 -26.64
CA TYR A 254 -10.06 -22.83 -26.82
C TYR A 254 -10.36 -23.47 -25.46
N ALA A 255 -11.65 -23.67 -25.19
CA ALA A 255 -12.17 -24.06 -23.88
C ALA A 255 -13.23 -25.17 -24.01
N PRO A 256 -12.85 -26.43 -24.32
CA PRO A 256 -13.80 -27.52 -24.48
C PRO A 256 -14.66 -27.78 -23.22
N ASN A 257 -14.16 -27.41 -22.03
CA ASN A 257 -14.86 -27.52 -20.74
C ASN A 257 -15.11 -26.15 -20.07
N GLY A 258 -15.17 -25.05 -20.84
CA GLY A 258 -15.57 -23.72 -20.36
C GLY A 258 -14.47 -22.84 -19.73
N TRP A 259 -13.32 -23.40 -19.32
CA TRP A 259 -12.12 -22.61 -18.98
C TRP A 259 -11.11 -22.60 -20.13
N PRO A 260 -10.54 -21.45 -20.50
CA PRO A 260 -9.51 -21.38 -21.54
C PRO A 260 -8.26 -22.19 -21.16
N LYS A 261 -7.62 -22.81 -22.15
CA LYS A 261 -6.44 -23.67 -21.93
C LYS A 261 -5.27 -22.90 -21.32
N GLU A 262 -5.05 -21.67 -21.79
CA GLU A 262 -3.99 -20.79 -21.30
C GLU A 262 -4.59 -19.46 -20.85
N VAL A 263 -4.53 -19.22 -19.54
CA VAL A 263 -4.97 -17.98 -18.91
C VAL A 263 -3.78 -17.35 -18.20
N VAL A 264 -3.60 -16.06 -18.38
CA VAL A 264 -2.67 -15.24 -17.61
C VAL A 264 -3.41 -14.05 -17.01
N GLY A 265 -2.78 -13.30 -16.12
CA GLY A 265 -3.43 -12.12 -15.58
C GLY A 265 -2.52 -11.28 -14.73
N LEU A 266 -3.03 -10.08 -14.42
CA LEU A 266 -2.40 -9.13 -13.52
C LEU A 266 -3.38 -8.78 -12.42
N GLY A 267 -2.92 -8.76 -11.18
CA GLY A 267 -3.76 -8.46 -10.03
C GLY A 267 -3.03 -7.72 -8.94
N SER A 268 -3.79 -7.07 -8.06
CA SER A 268 -3.27 -6.39 -6.88
C SER A 268 -4.41 -6.11 -5.90
N GLY A 269 -4.06 -5.94 -4.63
CA GLY A 269 -4.95 -5.34 -3.65
C GLY A 269 -5.20 -3.87 -4.00
N TYR A 270 -6.39 -3.36 -3.72
CA TYR A 270 -6.77 -1.97 -3.98
C TYR A 270 -7.37 -1.28 -2.76
N VAL A 271 -7.37 0.05 -2.78
CA VAL A 271 -8.11 0.92 -1.87
C VAL A 271 -8.52 2.20 -2.62
N GLY A 272 -9.69 2.73 -2.30
CA GLY A 272 -10.15 4.02 -2.76
C GLY A 272 -9.42 5.16 -2.07
N THR A 273 -9.11 6.18 -2.84
CA THR A 273 -8.53 7.45 -2.38
C THR A 273 -9.37 8.60 -2.91
N THR A 274 -9.11 9.82 -2.43
CA THR A 274 -9.83 11.02 -2.86
C THR A 274 -9.84 11.19 -4.39
N ASP A 275 -8.74 10.83 -5.07
CA ASP A 275 -8.57 11.00 -6.52
C ASP A 275 -9.00 9.77 -7.34
N GLY A 276 -9.01 8.57 -6.76
CA GLY A 276 -9.38 7.35 -7.46
C GLY A 276 -9.09 6.06 -6.68
N LEU A 277 -8.23 5.20 -7.23
CA LEU A 277 -7.83 3.93 -6.64
C LEU A 277 -6.31 3.83 -6.54
N THR A 278 -5.83 3.39 -5.38
CA THR A 278 -4.44 2.97 -5.21
C THR A 278 -4.38 1.44 -5.13
N PHE A 279 -3.51 0.84 -5.94
CA PHE A 279 -3.18 -0.56 -5.92
C PHE A 279 -1.81 -0.77 -5.27
N ARG A 280 -1.72 -1.67 -4.28
CA ARG A 280 -0.45 -2.11 -3.69
C ARG A 280 -0.32 -3.63 -3.79
N PRO A 281 0.82 -4.13 -4.31
CA PRO A 281 2.03 -3.40 -4.72
C PRO A 281 1.95 -2.83 -6.15
N GLY A 282 0.75 -2.69 -6.69
CA GLY A 282 0.51 -2.14 -8.02
C GLY A 282 0.34 -3.22 -9.05
N ILE A 283 -0.31 -2.87 -10.15
CA ILE A 283 -0.52 -3.76 -11.29
C ILE A 283 0.79 -3.77 -12.09
N ARG A 284 1.56 -4.86 -12.01
CA ARG A 284 2.90 -4.96 -12.58
C ARG A 284 2.90 -5.70 -13.91
N TYR A 285 3.07 -4.97 -15.01
CA TYR A 285 3.32 -5.59 -16.33
C TYR A 285 4.81 -5.91 -16.54
N SER A 286 5.69 -5.03 -16.08
CA SER A 286 7.15 -5.20 -16.13
C SER A 286 7.81 -4.41 -15.00
N LYS A 287 9.14 -4.51 -14.86
CA LYS A 287 9.90 -3.73 -13.87
C LYS A 287 9.62 -2.22 -13.95
N ASN A 288 9.45 -1.68 -15.16
CA ASN A 288 9.21 -0.25 -15.37
C ASN A 288 7.72 0.10 -15.43
N TYR A 289 6.86 -0.85 -15.80
CA TYR A 289 5.43 -0.62 -15.97
C TYR A 289 4.69 -1.23 -14.78
N THR A 290 4.78 -0.54 -13.64
CA THR A 290 3.97 -0.84 -12.45
C THR A 290 3.02 0.32 -12.20
N PHE A 291 1.72 0.04 -12.22
CA PHE A 291 0.67 1.05 -12.08
C PHE A 291 0.12 0.99 -10.65
N TYR A 292 0.44 2.02 -9.87
CA TYR A 292 0.05 2.13 -8.46
C TYR A 292 -1.23 2.93 -8.30
N ASP A 293 -1.26 4.15 -8.83
CA ASP A 293 -2.32 5.10 -8.52
C ASP A 293 -3.10 5.50 -9.77
N PHE A 294 -4.39 5.19 -9.77
CA PHE A 294 -5.31 5.44 -10.86
C PHE A 294 -6.28 6.54 -10.47
N ARG A 295 -6.34 7.59 -11.28
CA ARG A 295 -7.31 8.67 -11.10
C ARG A 295 -8.65 8.28 -11.71
N ARG A 296 -9.75 8.64 -11.06
CA ARG A 296 -11.08 8.47 -11.65
C ARG A 296 -11.34 9.53 -12.72
N GLU A 297 -11.72 9.08 -13.90
CA GLU A 297 -12.10 9.90 -15.06
C GLU A 297 -13.46 9.43 -15.59
N GLY A 298 -14.52 10.08 -15.13
CA GLY A 298 -15.90 9.67 -15.42
C GLY A 298 -16.18 8.24 -14.93
N ASN A 299 -16.42 7.33 -15.88
CA ASN A 299 -16.74 5.93 -15.60
C ASN A 299 -15.52 5.00 -15.66
N ARG A 300 -14.30 5.56 -15.61
CA ARG A 300 -13.04 4.83 -15.76
C ARG A 300 -12.03 5.23 -14.70
N PHE A 301 -11.03 4.37 -14.51
CA PHE A 301 -9.85 4.68 -13.71
C PHE A 301 -8.62 4.66 -14.62
N VAL A 302 -7.83 5.72 -14.62
CA VAL A 302 -6.73 5.93 -15.56
C VAL A 302 -5.42 6.20 -14.81
N CYS A 303 -4.36 5.50 -15.21
CA CYS A 303 -3.01 5.69 -14.73
C CYS A 303 -2.08 5.89 -15.93
N GLU A 304 -1.69 7.14 -16.20
CA GLU A 304 -0.62 7.47 -17.14
C GLU A 304 0.70 7.52 -16.37
N LEU A 305 1.73 6.80 -16.84
CA LEU A 305 3.05 6.85 -16.24
C LEU A 305 3.88 7.98 -16.85
N VAL A 306 4.56 8.72 -16.00
CA VAL A 306 5.61 9.68 -16.35
C VAL A 306 6.93 9.25 -15.74
N LYS A 307 8.04 9.70 -16.33
CA LYS A 307 9.36 9.53 -15.72
C LYS A 307 9.72 10.72 -14.86
N VAL A 308 10.29 10.43 -13.70
CA VAL A 308 10.84 11.43 -12.78
C VAL A 308 12.24 10.99 -12.38
N PHE A 309 13.20 11.89 -12.48
CA PHE A 309 14.55 11.64 -11.99
C PHE A 309 14.61 11.90 -10.48
N ASP A 310 15.04 10.91 -9.71
CA ASP A 310 15.32 11.07 -8.29
C ASP A 310 16.80 11.45 -8.08
N PRO A 311 17.09 12.69 -7.62
CA PRO A 311 18.47 13.16 -7.46
C PRO A 311 19.24 12.41 -6.36
N TYR A 312 18.55 11.84 -5.37
CA TYR A 312 19.20 11.14 -4.25
C TYR A 312 19.66 9.75 -4.66
N SER A 313 18.76 8.95 -5.24
CA SER A 313 19.11 7.61 -5.74
C SER A 313 19.84 7.64 -7.09
N LYS A 314 19.80 8.78 -7.81
CA LYS A 314 20.31 8.95 -9.17
C LYS A 314 19.67 7.97 -10.16
N THR A 315 18.38 7.67 -9.97
CA THR A 315 17.63 6.75 -10.83
C THR A 315 16.37 7.40 -11.40
N GLU A 316 15.94 6.92 -12.57
CA GLU A 316 14.63 7.26 -13.12
C GLU A 316 13.55 6.38 -12.45
N ARG A 317 12.51 7.03 -11.95
CA ARG A 317 11.30 6.39 -11.43
C ARG A 317 10.14 6.59 -12.41
N TRP A 318 9.30 5.57 -12.51
CA TRP A 318 8.04 5.63 -13.25
C TRP A 318 6.91 5.81 -12.25
N VAL A 319 6.17 6.91 -12.35
CA VAL A 319 5.14 7.29 -11.38
C VAL A 319 3.87 7.71 -12.09
N SER A 320 2.73 7.61 -11.40
CA SER A 320 1.46 8.13 -11.93
C SER A 320 1.55 9.65 -12.16
N LYS A 321 1.14 10.10 -13.33
CA LYS A 321 1.22 11.50 -13.78
C LYS A 321 0.59 12.50 -12.81
N HIS A 322 -0.53 12.14 -12.19
CA HIS A 322 -1.21 13.05 -11.25
C HIS A 322 -0.41 13.27 -9.95
N LEU A 323 0.48 12.33 -9.59
CA LEU A 323 1.40 12.48 -8.46
C LEU A 323 2.63 13.31 -8.82
N ALA A 324 3.05 13.29 -10.09
CA ALA A 324 4.16 14.09 -10.60
C ALA A 324 3.82 14.79 -11.94
N PRO A 325 3.01 15.86 -11.92
CA PRO A 325 2.54 16.51 -13.16
C PRO A 325 3.64 17.04 -14.07
N GLY A 326 4.82 17.35 -13.52
CA GLY A 326 6.00 17.81 -14.26
C GLY A 326 6.92 16.71 -14.79
N GLY A 327 6.56 15.43 -14.63
CA GLY A 327 7.35 14.31 -15.14
C GLY A 327 7.34 14.23 -16.68
N GLU A 328 8.35 13.57 -17.24
CA GLU A 328 8.45 13.34 -18.69
C GLU A 328 7.34 12.37 -19.15
N VAL A 329 6.54 12.80 -20.12
CA VAL A 329 5.42 12.00 -20.65
C VAL A 329 5.93 10.78 -21.40
N THR A 330 5.45 9.60 -21.01
CA THR A 330 5.89 8.33 -21.64
C THR A 330 4.89 7.76 -22.64
N GLY A 331 3.64 8.23 -22.59
CA GLY A 331 2.51 7.67 -23.34
C GLY A 331 2.07 6.28 -22.88
N VAL A 332 2.64 5.74 -21.79
CA VAL A 332 2.26 4.46 -21.19
C VAL A 332 1.07 4.68 -20.29
N ILE A 333 -0.07 4.05 -20.61
CA ILE A 333 -1.34 4.24 -19.93
C ILE A 333 -1.94 2.90 -19.57
N ALA A 334 -2.38 2.76 -18.32
CA ALA A 334 -3.31 1.73 -17.89
C ALA A 334 -4.69 2.34 -17.66
N GLU A 335 -5.73 1.68 -18.17
CA GLU A 335 -7.12 2.09 -17.99
C GLU A 335 -7.95 0.90 -17.52
N ILE A 336 -8.78 1.15 -16.50
CA ILE A 336 -9.78 0.21 -16.00
C ILE A 336 -11.17 0.76 -16.32
N TRP A 337 -12.01 -0.06 -16.94
CA TRP A 337 -13.39 0.28 -17.26
C TRP A 337 -14.31 -0.91 -17.01
N ASP A 338 -15.60 -0.65 -16.84
CA ASP A 338 -16.61 -1.71 -16.81
C ASP A 338 -17.01 -2.12 -18.23
N LYS A 339 -16.72 -3.37 -18.61
CA LYS A 339 -17.18 -3.99 -19.86
C LYS A 339 -18.49 -4.76 -19.63
N SER A 340 -19.43 -4.15 -18.93
CA SER A 340 -20.83 -4.56 -18.98
C SER A 340 -21.40 -4.06 -20.31
N ASP A 341 -22.07 -4.92 -21.07
CA ASP A 341 -22.58 -4.62 -22.41
C ASP A 341 -23.20 -3.21 -22.51
N ASN A 342 -22.73 -2.44 -23.51
CA ASN A 342 -23.52 -1.36 -24.12
C ASN A 342 -24.62 -1.99 -24.96
#